data_AF-A0A3E0CJL0-F1
#
_entry.id   AF-A0A3E0CJL0-F1
#
_cell.length_a   1.000
_cell.length_b   1.000
_cell.length_c   1.000
_cell.angle_alpha   90.00
_cell.angle_beta   90.00
_cell.angle_gamma   90.00
#
_symmetry.space_group_name_H-M   'P 1'
#
loop_
_entity.id
_entity.type
_entity.pdbx_description
1 polymer ?
#
loop_
_entity_poly.entity_id
_entity_poly.type
_entity_poly.pdbx_seq_one_letter_code
_entity_poly.pdbx_strand_id
1 'polypeptide(L)' 'MMRYGGVRVARKGDEVTGPLHPEVVPNVIVEGDDRITDHGVPIARQGHHATCGCSLVSSIA' A
#
# COMPACT_ATOMS: atom_id res chain seq x y z
N MET A 1 -7.62 -11.86 -7.20
CA MET A 1 -7.37 -10.41 -7.19
C MET A 1 -8.47 -9.78 -6.40
N MET A 2 -8.15 -9.43 -5.17
CA MET A 2 -9.06 -8.89 -4.19
C MET A 2 -9.43 -7.45 -4.56
N ARG A 3 -10.71 -7.13 -4.41
CA ARG A 3 -11.26 -5.80 -4.70
C ARG A 3 -12.27 -5.44 -3.63
N TYR A 4 -12.34 -4.16 -3.30
CA TYR A 4 -13.36 -3.60 -2.42
C TYR A 4 -14.02 -2.42 -3.12
N GLY A 5 -15.35 -2.39 -3.18
CA GLY A 5 -16.08 -1.38 -3.94
C GLY A 5 -15.68 -1.30 -5.43
N GLY A 6 -15.23 -2.41 -6.03
CA GLY A 6 -14.73 -2.45 -7.42
C GLY A 6 -13.28 -1.97 -7.60
N VAL A 7 -12.65 -1.40 -6.57
CA VAL A 7 -11.26 -0.93 -6.57
C VAL A 7 -10.34 -2.05 -6.10
N ARG A 8 -9.13 -2.17 -6.68
CA ARG A 8 -8.16 -3.18 -6.22
C ARG A 8 -7.65 -2.80 -4.84
N VAL A 9 -7.40 -3.79 -4.00
CA VAL A 9 -6.71 -3.54 -2.73
C VAL A 9 -5.26 -3.16 -3.00
N ALA A 10 -4.74 -2.21 -2.22
CA ALA A 10 -3.32 -1.91 -2.19
C ALA A 10 -2.56 -3.04 -1.50
N ARG A 11 -1.35 -3.34 -1.97
CA ARG A 11 -0.52 -4.45 -1.51
C ARG A 11 0.91 -3.99 -1.31
N LYS A 12 1.66 -4.75 -0.52
CA LYS A 12 3.12 -4.56 -0.42
C LYS A 12 3.74 -4.61 -1.81
N GLY A 13 4.54 -3.60 -2.13
CA GLY A 13 5.21 -3.43 -3.42
C GLY A 13 4.45 -2.59 -4.45
N ASP A 14 3.19 -2.23 -4.22
CA ASP A 14 2.50 -1.29 -5.10
C ASP A 14 3.15 0.11 -4.98
N GLU A 15 3.28 0.83 -6.10
CA GLU A 15 3.91 2.16 -6.16
C GLU A 15 3.02 3.25 -5.54
N VAL A 16 3.67 4.22 -4.89
CA VAL A 16 3.05 5.35 -4.21
C VAL A 16 3.64 6.64 -4.76
N THR A 17 2.77 7.50 -5.28
CA THR A 17 3.15 8.86 -5.72
C THR A 17 2.64 9.89 -4.72
N GLY A 18 3.48 10.84 -4.33
CA GLY A 18 3.09 11.94 -3.44
C GLY A 18 3.96 13.19 -3.66
N PRO A 19 3.45 14.39 -3.33
CA PRO A 19 4.16 15.65 -3.56
C PRO A 19 5.31 15.90 -2.58
N LEU A 20 5.34 15.19 -1.45
CA LEU A 20 6.26 15.48 -0.34
C LEU A 20 7.70 15.02 -0.60
N HIS A 21 7.88 13.91 -1.33
CA HIS A 21 9.18 13.26 -1.51
C HIS A 21 9.35 12.78 -2.97
N PRO A 22 9.35 13.69 -3.96
CA PRO A 22 9.48 13.32 -5.38
C PRO A 22 10.81 12.64 -5.73
N GLU A 23 11.83 12.78 -4.90
CA GLU A 23 13.15 12.18 -5.07
C GLU A 23 13.22 10.69 -4.71
N VAL A 24 12.25 10.18 -3.95
CA VAL A 24 12.22 8.76 -3.56
C VAL A 24 11.62 7.94 -4.70
N VAL A 25 12.48 7.30 -5.50
CA VAL A 25 12.07 6.47 -6.64
C VAL A 25 12.87 5.16 -6.70
N PRO A 26 12.21 3.97 -6.67
CA PRO A 26 10.77 3.79 -6.56
C PRO A 26 10.29 4.01 -5.11
N ASN A 27 9.17 4.71 -4.94
CA ASN A 27 8.46 4.76 -3.67
C ASN A 27 7.36 3.70 -3.69
N VAL A 28 7.51 2.65 -2.87
CA VAL A 28 6.57 1.52 -2.83
C VAL A 28 6.07 1.28 -1.41
N ILE A 29 4.91 0.65 -1.29
CA ILE A 29 4.43 0.16 0.02
C ILE A 29 5.37 -0.92 0.53
N VAL A 30 5.98 -0.75 1.70
CA VAL A 30 6.98 -1.68 2.26
C VAL A 30 6.39 -2.65 3.30
N GLU A 31 5.24 -2.31 3.86
CA GLU A 31 4.53 -3.10 4.87
C GLU A 31 3.28 -3.79 4.31
N GLY A 32 2.86 -4.87 4.96
CA GLY A 32 1.68 -5.64 4.56
C GLY A 32 1.16 -6.49 5.71
N ASP A 33 -0.07 -6.96 5.57
CA ASP A 33 -0.78 -7.77 6.55
C ASP A 33 -0.23 -9.21 6.58
N ASP A 34 0.17 -9.69 7.76
CA ASP A 34 0.77 -11.02 7.93
C ASP A 34 -0.23 -12.18 7.75
N ARG A 35 -1.53 -11.89 7.76
CA ARG A 35 -2.61 -12.90 7.74
C ARG A 35 -3.38 -12.90 6.43
N ILE A 36 -3.49 -11.75 5.77
CA ILE A 36 -4.30 -11.59 4.56
C ILE A 36 -3.41 -11.23 3.37
N THR A 37 -3.53 -12.03 2.31
CA THR A 37 -2.82 -11.82 1.05
C THR A 37 -3.79 -11.74 -0.12
N ASP A 38 -3.44 -10.98 -1.15
CA ASP A 38 -4.03 -11.07 -2.48
C ASP A 38 -3.03 -11.76 -3.41
N HIS A 39 -3.34 -12.98 -3.85
CA HIS A 39 -2.46 -13.80 -4.67
C HIS A 39 -1.05 -13.99 -4.07
N GLY A 40 -0.98 -14.23 -2.75
CA GLY A 40 0.27 -14.43 -2.03
C GLY A 40 1.03 -13.14 -1.70
N VAL A 41 0.56 -11.98 -2.14
CA VAL A 41 1.14 -10.68 -1.77
C VAL A 41 0.36 -10.11 -0.58
N PRO A 42 1.02 -9.79 0.55
CA PRO A 42 0.38 -9.15 1.70
C PRO A 42 -0.37 -7.87 1.33
N ILE A 43 -1.61 -7.73 1.80
CA ILE A 43 -2.40 -6.50 1.57
C ILE A 43 -1.90 -5.37 2.47
N ALA A 44 -1.99 -4.13 2.01
CA ALA A 44 -1.66 -2.97 2.82
C ALA A 44 -2.85 -2.57 3.72
N ARG A 45 -2.58 -2.00 4.90
CA ARG A 45 -3.59 -1.53 5.86
C ARG A 45 -3.40 -0.04 6.18
N GLN A 46 -4.41 0.53 6.83
CA GLN A 46 -4.31 1.84 7.47
C GLN A 46 -3.04 1.92 8.32
N GLY A 47 -2.27 3.00 8.16
CA GLY A 47 -1.07 3.25 8.95
C GLY A 47 0.19 2.51 8.49
N HIS A 48 0.10 1.59 7.50
CA HIS A 48 1.29 0.99 6.91
C HIS A 48 2.13 2.00 6.15
N HIS A 49 3.41 1.73 5.94
CA HIS A 49 4.35 2.70 5.40
C HIS A 49 4.80 2.41 3.97
N ALA A 50 5.13 3.48 3.26
CA ALA A 50 5.87 3.45 2.00
C ALA A 50 7.37 3.67 2.22
N THR A 51 8.19 3.49 1.19
CA THR A 51 9.64 3.71 1.23
C THR A 51 10.02 5.11 1.71
N CYS A 52 9.23 6.13 1.36
CA CYS A 52 9.44 7.50 1.83
C CYS A 52 9.09 7.74 3.32
N GLY A 53 8.57 6.73 4.03
CA GLY A 53 8.18 6.82 5.43
C GLY A 53 6.78 7.40 5.67
N CYS A 54 6.04 7.80 4.63
CA CYS A 54 4.64 8.22 4.78
C CYS A 54 3.74 7.03 5.13
N SER A 55 2.75 7.27 5.99
CA SER A 55 1.72 6.29 6.35
C SER A 55 0.52 6.31 5.39
N LEU A 56 -0.04 5.14 5.10
CA LEU A 56 -1.19 4.96 4.24
C LEU A 56 -2.50 5.32 4.94
N VAL A 57 -3.42 5.92 4.18
CA VAL A 57 -4.80 6.17 4.59
C VAL A 57 -5.72 5.30 3.76
N SER A 58 -6.51 4.47 4.43
CA SER A 58 -7.51 3.59 3.86
C SER A 58 -8.73 4.39 3.44
N SER A 59 -9.26 4.08 2.25
CA SER A 59 -10.54 4.61 1.77
C SER A 59 -11.76 3.87 2.36
N ILE A 60 -11.51 2.84 3.17
CA ILE A 60 -12.53 1.97 3.78
C ILE A 60 -12.25 1.84 5.28
N ALA A 61 -13.32 1.88 6.09
CA ALA A 61 -13.25 1.73 7.53
C ALA A 61 -13.27 0.25 7.94
#